data_AF-A0A7C1SZ69-F1
#
_entry.id   AF-A0A7C1SZ69-F1
#
_cell.length_a   1.000
_cell.length_b   1.000
_cell.length_c   1.000
_cell.angle_alpha   90.00
_cell.angle_beta   90.00
_cell.angle_gamma   90.00
#
_symmetry.space_group_name_H-M   'P 1'
#
loop_
_entity.id
_entity.type
_entity.pdbx_description
1 polymer ?
#
loop_
_entity_poly.entity_id
_entity_poly.type
_entity_poly.pdbx_seq_one_letter_code
_entity_poly.pdbx_strand_id
1 'polypeptide(L)' 'AARVSQRTAMFHLGHVVEENDTDKMFTNPDDQRTQDYIMGRFG' A
#
# COMPACT_ATOMS: atom_id res chain seq x y z
N ALA A 1 8.30 7.96 2.57
CA ALA A 1 6.91 7.90 2.08
C ALA A 1 5.92 8.22 3.20
N ALA A 2 5.94 7.49 4.32
CA ALA A 2 4.97 7.60 5.42
C ALA A 2 4.82 8.99 6.12
N ARG A 3 5.66 9.99 5.82
CA ARG A 3 5.66 11.29 6.52
C ARG A 3 5.37 12.50 5.62
N VAL A 4 5.00 12.30 4.36
CA VAL A 4 4.76 13.41 3.41
C VAL A 4 3.37 13.35 2.77
N SER A 5 2.76 12.17 2.63
CA SER A 5 1.43 12.03 2.03
C SER A 5 0.38 11.59 3.05
N GLN A 6 -0.79 12.24 3.06
CA GLN A 6 -1.93 11.81 3.87
C GLN A 6 -2.62 10.55 3.33
N ARG A 7 -2.63 10.38 2.00
CA ARG A 7 -3.22 9.23 1.31
C ARG A 7 -2.19 8.57 0.39
N THR A 8 -2.26 7.25 0.27
CA THR A 8 -1.38 6.44 -0.56
C THR A 8 -2.22 5.57 -1.48
N ALA A 9 -1.86 5.52 -2.76
CA ALA A 9 -2.45 4.63 -3.74
C ALA A 9 -1.39 3.62 -4.21
N MET A 10 -1.76 2.34 -4.21
CA MET A 10 -0.96 1.24 -4.73
C MET A 10 -1.42 0.92 -6.15
N PHE A 11 -0.46 0.89 -7.07
CA PHE A 11 -0.70 0.54 -8.46
C PHE A 11 -0.01 -0.80 -8.77
N HIS A 12 -0.76 -1.70 -9.39
CA HIS A 12 -0.23 -2.96 -9.89
C HIS A 12 -0.56 -3.10 -11.37
N LEU A 13 0.47 -3.27 -12.20
CA LEU A 13 0.34 -3.46 -13.65
C LEU A 13 -0.52 -2.37 -14.36
N GLY A 14 -0.43 -1.13 -13.89
CA GLY A 14 -1.18 -0.01 -14.47
C GLY A 14 -2.60 0.17 -13.94
N HIS A 15 -3.04 -0.65 -12.98
CA HIS A 15 -4.34 -0.49 -12.31
C HIS A 15 -4.15 -0.08 -10.85
N VAL A 16 -5.00 0.83 -10.37
CA VAL A 16 -5.11 1.12 -8.92
C VAL A 16 -5.68 -0.13 -8.27
N VAL A 17 -4.89 -0.74 -7.40
CA VAL A 17 -5.33 -1.90 -6.60
C VAL A 17 -6.01 -1.42 -5.35
N GLU A 18 -5.45 -0.41 -4.69
CA GLU A 18 -5.98 0.09 -3.43
C GLU A 18 -5.55 1.55 -3.22
N GLU A 19 -6.46 2.39 -2.71
CA GLU A 19 -6.16 3.75 -2.25
C GLU A 19 -6.72 3.91 -0.83
N ASN A 20 -5.87 4.26 0.12
CA ASN A 20 -6.24 4.41 1.52
C ASN A 20 -5.32 5.42 2.21
N ASP A 21 -5.64 5.76 3.46
CA ASP A 21 -4.74 6.58 4.27
C ASP A 21 -3.38 5.91 4.40
N THR A 22 -2.33 6.71 4.39
CA THR A 22 -0.95 6.22 4.45
C THR A 22 -0.74 5.33 5.67
N ASP A 23 -1.22 5.74 6.84
CA ASP A 23 -1.10 4.92 8.05
C ASP A 23 -1.79 3.56 7.89
N LYS A 24 -3.00 3.53 7.32
CA LYS A 24 -3.72 2.29 7.07
C LYS A 24 -2.98 1.39 6.08
N MET A 25 -2.49 1.95 4.98
CA MET A 25 -1.72 1.22 3.98
C MET A 25 -0.49 0.53 4.59
N PHE A 26 0.25 1.19 5.48
CA PHE A 26 1.48 0.64 6.06
C PHE A 26 1.26 -0.20 7.34
N THR A 27 0.10 -0.13 7.99
CA THR A 27 -0.18 -0.88 9.23
C THR A 27 -1.15 -2.04 9.05
N ASN A 28 -2.20 -1.84 8.26
CA ASN A 28 -3.24 -2.85 8.02
C ASN A 28 -3.98 -2.55 6.70
N PRO A 29 -3.33 -2.80 5.54
CA PRO A 29 -3.96 -2.63 4.23
C PRO A 29 -5.14 -3.60 4.07
N ASP A 30 -6.13 -3.22 3.27
CA ASP A 30 -7.31 -4.06 3.02
C ASP A 30 -7.01 -5.15 1.97
N ASP A 31 -6.10 -4.90 1.01
CA ASP A 31 -5.71 -5.88 -0.02
C ASP A 31 -4.42 -6.62 0.38
N GLN A 32 -4.48 -7.97 0.32
CA GLN A 32 -3.33 -8.84 0.57
C GLN A 32 -2.14 -8.54 -0.35
N ARG A 33 -2.38 -8.11 -1.60
CA ARG A 33 -1.30 -7.75 -2.54
C ARG A 33 -0.55 -6.51 -2.08
N THR A 34 -1.27 -5.54 -1.51
CA THR A 34 -0.66 -4.35 -0.89
C THR A 34 0.15 -4.77 0.33
N GLN A 35 -0.39 -5.68 1.15
CA GLN A 35 0.30 -6.21 2.31
C GLN A 35 1.61 -6.93 1.93
N ASP A 36 1.57 -7.82 0.95
CA ASP A 36 2.75 -8.57 0.47
C ASP A 36 3.80 -7.63 -0.15
N TYR A 37 3.34 -6.58 -0.86
CA TYR A 37 4.21 -5.55 -1.43
C TYR A 37 4.90 -4.70 -0.35
N ILE A 38 4.18 -4.30 0.69
CA ILE A 38 4.70 -3.46 1.78
C ILE A 38 5.55 -4.25 2.78
N MET A 39 5.13 -5.47 3.13
CA MET A 39 5.88 -6.35 4.02
C MET A 39 7.16 -6.89 3.36
N GLY A 40 7.34 -6.66 2.05
CA GLY A 40 8.56 -7.03 1.37
C GLY A 40 8.80 -8.53 1.41
N ARG A 41 7.74 -9.35 1.26
CA ARG A 41 7.87 -10.81 1.13
C ARG A 41 8.34 -11.21 -0.29
N PHE A 42 9.21 -10.38 -0.85
CA PHE A 42 10.14 -10.71 -1.91
C PHE A 42 11.48 -10.91 -1.18
N GLY A 43 11.99 -12.15 -1.20
CA GLY A 43 13.13 -12.58 -0.38
C GLY A 43 14.38 -11.73 -0.48
#